data_AF-G3J4F4-F1
#
_entry.id   AF-G3J4F4-F1
#
_cell.length_a   1.000
_cell.length_b   1.000
_cell.length_c   1.000
_cell.angle_alpha   90.00
_cell.angle_beta   90.00
_cell.angle_gamma   90.00
#
_symmetry.space_group_name_H-M   'P 1'
#
loop_
_entity.id
_entity.type
_entity.pdbx_description
1 polymer ?
#
loop_
_entity_poly.entity_id
_entity_poly.type
_entity_poly.pdbx_seq_one_letter_code
_entity_poly.pdbx_strand_id
1 'polypeptide(L)' 'MAAPPQTCPVHRTSPLSPNVPDGDLLLHAGNLTVGGSFAKLQAQLDWLNTLPHRQKVVIAGNHDVLLER' A
#
# COMPACT_ATOMS: atom_id res chain seq x y z
N MET A 1 -18.71 -17.16 25.91
CA MET A 1 -17.63 -17.67 25.05
C MET A 1 -17.46 -16.65 23.92
N ALA A 2 -16.54 -15.69 24.08
CA ALA A 2 -16.34 -14.62 23.08
C ALA A 2 -15.50 -15.16 21.92
N ALA A 3 -15.93 -14.91 20.69
CA ALA A 3 -15.13 -15.25 19.52
C ALA A 3 -13.78 -14.50 19.59
N PRO A 4 -12.66 -15.15 19.21
CA PRO A 4 -11.37 -14.47 19.16
C PRO A 4 -11.45 -13.26 18.22
N PRO A 5 -10.77 -12.14 18.53
CA PRO A 5 -10.77 -10.98 17.65
C PRO A 5 -10.25 -11.41 16.29
N GLN A 6 -11.06 -11.20 15.25
CA GLN A 6 -10.64 -11.46 13.88
C GLN A 6 -9.54 -10.45 13.54
N THR A 7 -8.29 -10.87 13.67
CA THR A 7 -7.16 -10.04 13.26
C THR A 7 -7.13 -10.02 11.74
N CYS A 8 -7.45 -8.87 11.15
CA CYS A 8 -7.26 -8.63 9.73
C CYS A 8 -5.80 -8.98 9.36
N PRO A 9 -5.55 -9.85 8.38
CA PRO A 9 -4.19 -10.27 8.06
C PRO A 9 -3.38 -9.07 7.53
N VAL A 10 -2.44 -8.59 8.35
CA VAL A 10 -1.54 -7.49 7.97
C VAL A 10 -0.46 -8.04 7.04
N HIS A 11 -0.62 -7.81 5.73
CA HIS A 11 0.40 -8.15 4.73
C HIS A 11 1.27 -6.94 4.40
N ARG A 12 2.58 -7.14 4.35
CA ARG A 12 3.52 -6.14 3.83
C ARG A 12 3.38 -6.08 2.32
N THR A 13 2.78 -4.99 1.81
CA THR A 13 2.67 -4.72 0.37
C THR A 13 3.92 -3.97 -0.12
N SER A 14 4.58 -4.56 -1.12
CA SER A 14 5.74 -4.01 -1.82
C SER A 14 5.69 -4.54 -3.26
N PRO A 15 6.29 -3.87 -4.26
CA PRO A 15 6.44 -4.44 -5.61
C PRO A 15 7.14 -5.81 -5.63
N LEU A 16 7.86 -6.15 -4.56
CA LEU A 16 8.51 -7.44 -4.35
C LEU A 16 7.62 -8.48 -3.63
N SER A 17 6.39 -8.13 -3.25
CA SER A 17 5.44 -9.05 -2.62
C SER A 17 4.65 -9.77 -3.72
N PRO A 18 4.96 -11.04 -4.03
CA PRO A 18 4.45 -11.72 -5.23
C PRO A 18 2.97 -12.11 -5.15
N ASN A 19 2.30 -11.88 -4.02
CA ASN A 19 0.93 -12.32 -3.82
C ASN A 19 0.18 -11.34 -2.90
N VAL A 20 -0.33 -10.25 -3.49
CA VAL A 20 -1.31 -9.40 -2.79
C VAL A 20 -2.66 -10.13 -2.90
N PRO A 21 -3.25 -10.58 -1.77
CA PRO A 21 -4.52 -11.29 -1.82
C PRO A 21 -5.63 -10.40 -2.35
N ASP A 22 -6.69 -11.00 -2.90
CA ASP A 22 -7.89 -10.27 -3.25
C ASP A 22 -8.57 -9.68 -2.01
N GLY A 23 -9.14 -8.48 -2.16
CA GLY A 23 -9.88 -7.81 -1.09
C GLY A 23 -10.59 -6.55 -1.57
N ASP A 24 -11.58 -6.12 -0.80
CA ASP A 24 -12.36 -4.91 -1.12
C ASP A 24 -11.57 -3.62 -0.91
N LEU A 25 -10.64 -3.63 0.06
CA LEU A 25 -9.84 -2.49 0.48
C LEU A 25 -8.36 -2.87 0.56
N LEU A 26 -7.53 -2.16 -0.19
CA LEU A 26 -6.08 -2.14 -0.03
C LEU A 26 -5.68 -0.92 0.80
N LEU A 27 -4.88 -1.14 1.84
CA LEU A 27 -4.26 -0.06 2.62
C LEU A 27 -2.74 -0.14 2.50
N HIS A 28 -2.12 0.91 1.98
CA HIS A 28 -0.67 1.08 1.98
C HIS A 28 -0.28 2.18 2.98
N ALA A 29 0.47 1.82 4.02
CA ALA A 29 0.71 2.65 5.19
C ALA A 29 2.11 3.29 5.20
N GLY A 30 2.41 4.08 4.16
CA GLY A 30 3.62 4.90 4.07
C GLY A 30 4.79 4.27 3.32
N ASN A 31 5.75 5.14 2.96
CA ASN A 31 7.02 4.81 2.31
C ASN A 31 6.84 4.15 0.94
N LEU A 32 5.99 4.76 0.10
CA LEU A 32 5.84 4.36 -1.30
C LEU A 32 7.15 4.51 -2.06
N THR A 33 7.96 5.48 -1.67
CA THR A 33 9.23 5.81 -2.32
C THR A 33 10.41 5.74 -1.38
N VAL A 34 11.55 5.30 -1.92
CA VAL A 34 12.86 5.46 -1.29
C VAL A 34 13.58 6.62 -1.99
N GLY A 35 13.59 7.78 -1.33
CA GLY A 35 14.25 9.00 -1.79
C GLY A 35 13.34 10.00 -2.53
N GLY A 36 12.02 9.85 -2.48
CA GLY A 36 11.09 10.91 -2.87
C GLY A 36 11.05 11.32 -4.35
N SER A 37 11.59 10.54 -5.29
CA SER A 37 11.56 10.92 -6.71
C SER A 37 10.21 10.68 -7.37
N PHE A 38 9.77 11.58 -8.26
CA PHE A 38 8.48 11.49 -8.96
C PHE A 38 8.34 10.19 -9.77
N ALA A 39 9.40 9.78 -10.49
CA ALA A 39 9.38 8.56 -11.29
C ALA A 39 9.12 7.29 -10.45
N LYS A 40 9.71 7.22 -9.24
CA LYS A 40 9.47 6.09 -8.33
C LYS A 40 8.06 6.13 -7.76
N LEU A 41 7.56 7.31 -7.40
CA LEU A 41 6.18 7.46 -6.91
C LEU A 41 5.19 7.00 -7.99
N GLN A 42 5.38 7.46 -9.23
CA GLN A 42 4.54 7.08 -10.36
C GLN A 42 4.58 5.56 -10.61
N ALA A 43 5.77 4.95 -10.64
CA ALA A 43 5.90 3.51 -10.81
C ALA A 43 5.17 2.71 -9.72
N GLN A 44 5.19 3.20 -8.47
CA GLN A 44 4.49 2.56 -7.36
C GLN A 44 2.97 2.70 -7.46
N LEU A 45 2.49 3.88 -7.87
CA LEU A 45 1.07 4.13 -8.12
C LEU A 45 0.56 3.30 -9.30
N ASP A 46 1.35 3.18 -10.37
CA ASP A 46 1.04 2.36 -11.54
C ASP A 46 0.89 0.89 -11.13
N TRP A 47 1.83 0.37 -10.34
CA TRP A 47 1.74 -0.99 -9.79
C TRP A 47 0.49 -1.16 -8.90
N LEU A 48 0.23 -0.24 -7.97
CA LEU A 48 -0.98 -0.28 -7.14
C LEU A 48 -2.25 -0.26 -7.99
N ASN A 49 -2.25 0.45 -9.12
CA ASN A 49 -3.39 0.52 -10.02
C ASN A 49 -3.69 -0.83 -10.70
N THR A 50 -2.69 -1.68 -10.90
CA THR A 50 -2.89 -3.03 -11.47
C THR A 50 -3.65 -3.99 -10.54
N LEU A 51 -3.70 -3.72 -9.24
CA LEU A 51 -4.32 -4.61 -8.27
C LEU A 51 -5.86 -4.56 -8.34
N PRO A 52 -6.57 -5.68 -8.15
CA PRO A 52 -8.02 -5.79 -8.38
C PRO A 52 -8.90 -5.15 -7.30
N HIS A 53 -8.29 -4.52 -6.29
CA HIS A 53 -9.01 -4.03 -5.11
C HIS A 53 -9.87 -2.82 -5.48
N ARG A 54 -11.13 -2.82 -5.04
CA ARG A 54 -12.11 -1.76 -5.35
C ARG A 54 -11.73 -0.43 -4.73
N GLN A 55 -11.24 -0.44 -3.51
CA GLN A 55 -10.77 0.75 -2.80
C GLN A 55 -9.30 0.61 -2.48
N LYS A 56 -8.54 1.68 -2.71
CA LYS A 56 -7.10 1.76 -2.44
C LYS A 56 -6.85 3.02 -1.64
N VAL A 57 -6.43 2.87 -0.38
CA VAL A 57 -6.05 3.96 0.50
C VAL A 57 -4.55 3.93 0.66
N VAL A 58 -3.94 5.08 0.40
CA VAL A 58 -2.49 5.25 0.47
C VAL A 58 -2.22 6.38 1.44
N ILE A 59 -1.44 6.10 2.47
CA ILE A 59 -0.99 7.07 3.46
C ILE A 59 0.47 7.37 3.14
N ALA A 60 0.84 8.65 3.07
CA ALA A 60 2.23 9.06 2.86
C ALA A 60 3.07 8.78 4.11
N GLY A 61 4.29 8.27 3.89
CA GLY A 61 5.29 8.10 4.95
C GLY A 61 6.33 9.22 4.94
N ASN A 62 7.24 9.20 5.90
CA ASN A 62 8.30 10.20 6.07
C ASN A 62 9.31 10.25 4.91
N HIS A 63 9.31 9.27 4.01
CA HIS A 63 10.17 9.24 2.82
C HIS A 63 9.46 9.69 1.54
N ASP A 64 8.15 9.96 1.59
CA ASP A 64 7.34 10.38 0.45
C ASP A 64 7.32 11.90 0.33
N VAL A 65 8.50 12.50 0.14
CA VAL A 65 8.73 13.96 0.16
C VAL A 65 7.78 14.73 -0.77
N LEU A 66 7.41 14.15 -1.92
CA LEU A 66 6.46 14.74 -2.87
C LEU A 66 5.00 14.78 -2.38
N LEU A 67 4.68 14.06 -1.32
CA LEU A 67 3.36 14.01 -0.70
C LEU A 67 3.30 14.82 0.62
N GLU A 68 4.43 15.39 1.07
CA GLU A 68 4.54 16.05 2.36
C GLU A 68 4.10 17.52 2.32
N ARG A 69 4.54 18.30 1.32
CA ARG A 69 3.98 19.58 0.83
C ARG A 69 4.98 20.25 -0.09
#